data_AF-A0A0F8GA60-F1
#
_entry.id   AF-A0A0F8GA60-F1
#
_cell.length_a   1.000
_cell.length_b   1.000
_cell.length_c   1.000
_cell.angle_alpha   90.00
_cell.angle_beta   90.00
_cell.angle_gamma   90.00
#
_symmetry.space_group_name_H-M   'P 1'
#
loop_
_entity.id
_entity.type
_entity.pdbx_description
1 polymer ?
#
loop_
_entity_poly.entity_id
_entity_poly.type
_entity_poly.pdbx_seq_one_letter_code
_entity_poly.pdbx_strand_id
1 'polypeptide(L)'
;MSINEKEDYFVQTFVLGLGFLGGAFCAVGVDPDPASIGIQILTTLNAIYPNSNTSTWVFYLIVASIISTAVTLIAAYQMGGRLGSICIGLAWVGGFVIVKYPTNTAFVQFGVILVIIGVILGRSSVN
;
A
#
# COMPACT_ATOMS: atom_id res chain seq x y z
N MET A 1 2.86 -8.14 24.88
CA MET A 1 2.97 -6.91 24.09
C MET A 1 2.20 -5.83 24.84
N SER A 2 2.84 -4.71 25.14
CA SER A 2 2.15 -3.55 25.73
C SER A 2 1.17 -2.93 24.72
N ILE A 3 0.22 -2.12 25.19
CA ILE A 3 -0.77 -1.46 24.31
C ILE A 3 -0.06 -0.61 23.24
N ASN A 4 0.93 0.18 23.64
CA ASN A 4 1.71 1.01 22.72
C ASN A 4 2.47 0.19 21.67
N GLU A 5 3.06 -0.94 22.05
CA GLU A 5 3.74 -1.83 21.10
C GLU A 5 2.76 -2.41 20.07
N LYS A 6 1.55 -2.76 20.50
CA LYS A 6 0.50 -3.31 19.62
C LYS A 6 0.00 -2.26 18.62
N GLU A 7 -0.19 -1.02 19.07
CA GLU A 7 -0.57 0.12 18.23
C GLU A 7 0.49 0.42 17.16
N ASP A 8 1.75 0.54 17.56
CA ASP A 8 2.84 0.83 16.64
C ASP A 8 3.06 -0.31 15.63
N TYR A 9 2.97 -1.56 16.09
CA TYR A 9 3.01 -2.72 15.19
C TYR A 9 1.87 -2.69 14.18
N PHE A 10 0.66 -2.32 14.62
CA PHE A 10 -0.50 -2.24 13.75
C PHE A 10 -0.31 -1.17 12.66
N VAL A 11 0.10 0.03 13.06
CA VAL A 11 0.33 1.15 12.12
C VAL A 11 1.42 0.82 11.12
N GLN A 12 2.58 0.34 11.59
CA GLN A 12 3.72 0.06 10.71
C GLN A 12 3.41 -1.05 9.72
N THR A 13 2.82 -2.14 10.18
CA THR A 13 2.60 -3.33 9.35
C THR A 13 1.39 -3.18 8.45
N PHE A 14 0.26 -2.74 8.99
CA PHE A 14 -1.01 -2.76 8.26
C PHE A 14 -1.31 -1.43 7.57
N VAL A 15 -1.09 -0.28 8.21
CA VAL A 15 -1.43 1.02 7.63
C VAL A 15 -0.36 1.47 6.64
N LEU A 16 0.91 1.53 7.08
CA LEU A 16 2.02 2.00 6.25
C LEU A 16 2.56 0.91 5.33
N GLY A 17 2.72 -0.30 5.84
CA GLY A 17 3.16 -1.42 5.02
C GLY A 17 2.08 -1.79 4.01
N LEU A 18 1.06 -2.51 4.45
CA LEU A 18 0.17 -3.21 3.53
C LEU A 18 -0.88 -2.29 2.87
N GLY A 19 -1.38 -1.29 3.60
CA GLY A 19 -2.25 -0.25 3.04
C GLY A 19 -1.51 0.62 2.03
N PHE A 20 -0.61 1.47 2.51
CA PHE A 20 0.09 2.43 1.64
C PHE A 20 0.95 1.77 0.55
N LEU A 21 1.79 0.79 0.86
CA LEU A 21 2.60 0.13 -0.19
C LEU A 21 1.72 -0.69 -1.14
N GLY A 22 0.64 -1.32 -0.65
CA GLY A 22 -0.31 -2.02 -1.51
C GLY A 22 -0.95 -1.09 -2.54
N GLY A 23 -1.31 0.13 -2.14
CA GLY A 23 -1.83 1.17 -3.04
C GLY A 23 -0.77 1.64 -4.03
N ALA A 24 0.45 1.89 -3.55
CA ALA A 24 1.58 2.30 -4.37
C ALA A 24 1.91 1.26 -5.45
N PHE A 25 2.02 -0.03 -5.09
CA PHE A 25 2.31 -1.09 -6.04
C PHE A 25 1.18 -1.32 -7.04
N CYS A 26 -0.08 -1.16 -6.62
CA CYS A 26 -1.21 -1.20 -7.54
C CYS A 26 -1.08 -0.08 -8.59
N ALA A 27 -0.75 1.14 -8.19
CA ALA A 27 -0.55 2.25 -9.13
C ALA A 27 0.59 1.97 -10.12
N VAL A 28 1.72 1.44 -9.64
CA VAL A 28 2.87 1.03 -10.49
C VAL A 28 2.48 -0.08 -11.48
N GLY A 29 1.68 -1.06 -11.04
CA GLY A 29 1.25 -2.17 -11.89
C GLY A 29 0.25 -1.73 -12.97
N VAL A 30 -0.66 -0.81 -12.65
CA VAL A 30 -1.67 -0.31 -13.58
C VAL A 30 -1.05 0.54 -14.69
N ASP A 31 -0.05 1.37 -14.37
CA ASP A 31 0.62 2.23 -15.34
C ASP A 31 2.10 2.39 -14.98
N PRO A 32 2.95 1.47 -15.44
CA PRO A 32 4.37 1.51 -15.15
C PRO A 32 5.03 2.64 -15.93
N ASP A 33 5.11 3.83 -15.34
CA ASP A 33 5.78 4.98 -15.94
C ASP A 33 7.31 4.71 -16.05
N PRO A 34 7.91 4.85 -17.25
CA PRO A 34 9.33 4.66 -17.47
C PRO A 34 10.27 5.53 -16.63
N ALA A 35 9.83 6.68 -16.14
CA ALA A 35 10.62 7.56 -15.28
C ALA A 35 10.53 7.21 -13.77
N SER A 36 9.66 6.28 -13.40
CA SER A 36 9.32 5.96 -12.01
C SER A 36 9.84 4.59 -11.56
N ILE A 37 9.60 4.26 -10.29
CA ILE A 37 10.01 3.02 -9.61
C ILE A 37 9.61 1.74 -10.40
N GLY A 38 8.59 1.81 -11.26
CA GLY A 38 8.08 0.67 -12.04
C GLY A 38 9.12 -0.02 -12.93
N ILE A 39 9.94 0.74 -13.68
CA ILE A 39 10.99 0.13 -14.51
C ILE A 39 12.09 -0.49 -13.66
N GLN A 40 12.46 0.13 -12.55
CA GLN A 40 13.52 -0.39 -11.67
C GLN A 40 13.10 -1.70 -11.00
N ILE A 41 11.83 -1.78 -10.57
CA ILE A 41 11.23 -3.01 -10.07
C ILE A 41 11.22 -4.09 -11.17
N LEU A 42 10.70 -3.77 -12.36
CA LEU A 42 10.66 -4.71 -13.49
C LEU A 42 12.05 -5.18 -13.90
N THR A 43 13.05 -4.29 -13.88
CA THR A 43 14.44 -4.61 -14.20
C THR A 43 15.04 -5.54 -13.16
N THR A 44 14.81 -5.29 -11.87
CA THR A 44 15.27 -6.15 -10.77
C THR A 44 14.63 -7.54 -10.87
N LEU A 45 13.33 -7.60 -11.16
CA LEU A 45 12.61 -8.87 -11.32
C LEU A 45 13.10 -9.66 -12.53
N ASN A 46 13.34 -8.99 -13.66
CA ASN A 46 13.92 -9.63 -14.85
C ASN A 46 15.37 -10.09 -14.62
N ALA A 47 16.14 -9.43 -13.75
CA ALA A 47 17.49 -9.89 -13.39
C ALA A 47 17.47 -11.17 -12.55
N ILE A 48 16.45 -11.36 -11.71
CA ILE A 48 16.27 -12.57 -10.89
C ILE A 48 15.70 -13.72 -11.75
N TYR A 49 14.86 -13.41 -12.74
CA TYR A 49 14.21 -14.39 -13.62
C TYR A 49 14.23 -13.92 -15.09
N PRO A 50 15.29 -14.26 -15.85
CA PRO A 50 15.53 -13.69 -17.18
C PRO A 50 14.60 -14.16 -18.33
N ASN A 51 13.63 -15.05 -18.07
CA ASN A 51 12.76 -15.64 -19.12
C ASN A 51 11.25 -15.30 -18.95
N SER A 52 10.89 -14.48 -17.98
CA SER A 52 9.51 -14.07 -17.75
C SER A 52 9.19 -12.79 -18.53
N ASN A 53 8.15 -12.83 -19.37
CA ASN A 53 7.67 -11.66 -20.07
C ASN A 53 7.24 -10.56 -19.07
N THR A 54 7.52 -9.30 -19.39
CA THR A 54 7.18 -8.12 -18.56
C THR A 54 5.70 -8.10 -18.14
N SER A 55 4.79 -8.57 -19.02
CA SER A 55 3.36 -8.68 -18.73
C SER A 55 3.03 -9.66 -17.59
N THR A 56 3.84 -10.70 -17.41
CA THR A 56 3.67 -11.70 -16.35
C THR A 56 4.03 -11.11 -14.98
N TRP A 57 5.05 -10.25 -14.91
CA TRP A 57 5.41 -9.55 -13.68
C TRP A 57 4.39 -8.51 -13.27
N VAL A 58 3.89 -7.73 -14.22
CA VAL A 58 2.81 -6.77 -13.97
C VAL A 58 1.58 -7.49 -13.40
N PHE A 59 1.22 -8.65 -13.95
CA PHE A 59 0.14 -9.48 -13.41
C PHE A 59 0.43 -9.95 -11.98
N TYR A 60 1.63 -10.48 -11.69
CA TYR A 60 1.98 -10.89 -10.33
C TYR A 60 2.01 -9.73 -9.34
N LEU A 61 2.52 -8.56 -9.72
CA LEU A 61 2.53 -7.37 -8.85
C LEU A 61 1.10 -6.92 -8.51
N ILE A 62 0.20 -6.88 -9.50
CA ILE A 62 -1.21 -6.52 -9.28
C ILE A 62 -1.90 -7.58 -8.42
N VAL A 63 -1.79 -8.86 -8.76
CA VAL A 63 -2.46 -9.95 -8.05
C VAL A 63 -1.91 -10.12 -6.63
N ALA A 64 -0.60 -10.07 -6.44
CA ALA A 64 0.01 -10.14 -5.12
C ALA A 64 -0.39 -8.93 -4.26
N SER A 65 -0.46 -7.73 -4.83
CA SER A 65 -0.91 -6.54 -4.11
C SER A 65 -2.38 -6.65 -3.72
N ILE A 66 -3.25 -7.15 -4.60
CA ILE A 66 -4.68 -7.33 -4.29
C ILE A 66 -4.87 -8.40 -3.21
N ILE A 67 -4.19 -9.55 -3.33
CA ILE A 67 -4.27 -10.65 -2.36
C ILE A 67 -3.69 -10.20 -1.02
N SER A 68 -2.54 -9.53 -1.00
CA SER A 68 -1.97 -9.02 0.25
C SER A 68 -2.92 -8.02 0.89
N THR A 69 -3.52 -7.12 0.10
CA THR A 69 -4.50 -6.14 0.57
C THR A 69 -5.73 -6.83 1.17
N ALA A 70 -6.26 -7.87 0.53
CA ALA A 70 -7.40 -8.63 1.01
C ALA A 70 -7.10 -9.38 2.33
N VAL A 71 -5.93 -10.04 2.43
CA VAL A 71 -5.48 -10.70 3.66
C VAL A 71 -5.29 -9.68 4.78
N THR A 72 -4.81 -8.47 4.48
CA THR A 72 -4.71 -7.41 5.48
C THR A 72 -6.03 -6.83 5.92
N LEU A 73 -7.03 -6.73 5.06
CA LEU A 73 -8.35 -6.27 5.48
C LEU A 73 -8.94 -7.24 6.53
N ILE A 74 -8.73 -8.55 6.35
CA ILE A 74 -9.15 -9.58 7.30
C ILE A 74 -8.36 -9.48 8.61
N ALA A 75 -7.03 -9.43 8.54
CA ALA A 75 -6.17 -9.34 9.73
C ALA A 75 -6.39 -8.04 10.51
N ALA A 76 -6.64 -6.93 9.82
CA ALA A 76 -6.90 -5.65 10.46
C ALA A 76 -8.29 -5.56 11.07
N TYR A 77 -9.28 -6.21 10.46
CA TYR A 77 -10.59 -6.36 11.08
C TYR A 77 -10.51 -7.14 12.40
N GLN A 78 -9.63 -8.16 12.47
CA GLN A 78 -9.40 -8.91 13.70
C GLN A 78 -8.68 -8.10 14.78
N MET A 79 -7.84 -7.13 14.41
CA MET A 79 -7.05 -6.33 15.37
C MET A 79 -7.70 -5.01 15.80
N GLY A 80 -8.41 -4.31 14.90
CA GLY A 80 -8.98 -2.97 15.12
C GLY A 80 -10.42 -2.80 14.63
N GLY A 81 -11.11 -3.91 14.33
CA GLY A 81 -12.51 -3.90 13.91
C GLY A 81 -12.76 -3.09 12.64
N ARG A 82 -13.93 -2.44 12.56
CA ARG A 82 -14.33 -1.64 11.39
C ARG A 82 -13.43 -0.42 11.16
N LEU A 83 -12.91 0.20 12.23
CA LEU A 83 -12.02 1.35 12.13
C LEU A 83 -10.64 0.95 11.56
N GLY A 84 -10.13 -0.22 11.95
CA GLY A 84 -8.90 -0.80 11.39
C GLY A 84 -9.01 -1.08 9.89
N SER A 85 -10.17 -1.51 9.40
CA SER A 85 -10.38 -1.70 7.95
C SER A 85 -10.44 -0.37 7.19
N ILE A 86 -11.11 0.65 7.76
CA ILE A 86 -11.23 1.98 7.15
C ILE A 86 -9.86 2.65 7.02
N CYS A 87 -9.02 2.58 8.05
CA CYS A 87 -7.72 3.23 8.00
C CYS A 87 -6.77 2.63 6.96
N ILE A 88 -6.85 1.32 6.73
CA ILE A 88 -6.09 0.65 5.65
C ILE A 88 -6.60 1.08 4.29
N GLY A 89 -7.92 1.18 4.11
CA GLY A 89 -8.51 1.69 2.87
C GLY A 89 -8.02 3.12 2.56
N LEU A 90 -7.98 4.00 3.57
CA LEU A 90 -7.47 5.36 3.42
C LEU A 90 -5.98 5.38 3.05
N ALA A 91 -5.16 4.57 3.71
CA ALA A 91 -3.74 4.46 3.41
C ALA A 91 -3.48 3.90 2.00
N TRP A 92 -4.29 2.91 1.57
CA TRP A 92 -4.23 2.34 0.23
C TRP A 92 -4.58 3.35 -0.86
N VAL A 93 -5.68 4.10 -0.69
CA VAL A 93 -6.05 5.17 -1.63
C VAL A 93 -4.97 6.26 -1.63
N GLY A 94 -4.43 6.62 -0.46
CA GLY A 94 -3.36 7.59 -0.34
C GLY A 94 -2.10 7.19 -1.13
N GLY A 95 -1.62 5.96 -0.94
CA GLY A 95 -0.48 5.42 -1.68
C GLY A 95 -0.71 5.34 -3.18
N PHE A 96 -1.90 4.91 -3.60
CA PHE A 96 -2.28 4.86 -5.01
C PHE A 96 -2.25 6.25 -5.66
N VAL A 97 -2.89 7.25 -5.02
CA VAL A 97 -2.99 8.62 -5.56
C VAL A 97 -1.62 9.29 -5.64
N ILE A 98 -0.78 9.16 -4.60
CA ILE A 98 0.57 9.74 -4.57
C ILE A 98 1.41 9.23 -5.74
N VAL A 99 1.35 7.92 -6.00
CA VAL A 99 2.18 7.28 -7.04
C VAL A 99 1.59 7.46 -8.43
N LYS A 100 0.26 7.50 -8.59
CA LYS A 100 -0.38 7.69 -9.89
C LYS A 100 -0.27 9.13 -10.41
N TYR A 101 -0.24 10.12 -9.52
CA TYR A 101 -0.23 11.55 -9.89
C TYR A 101 0.93 12.32 -9.24
N PRO A 102 2.20 11.90 -9.43
CA PRO A 102 3.33 12.43 -8.67
C PRO A 102 3.65 13.90 -9.00
N THR A 103 3.27 14.38 -10.19
CA THR A 103 3.51 15.76 -10.64
C THR A 103 2.39 16.73 -10.27
N ASN A 104 1.23 16.24 -9.83
CA ASN A 104 0.11 17.08 -9.41
C ASN A 104 0.14 17.28 -7.89
N THR A 105 0.66 18.44 -7.46
CA THR A 105 0.85 18.77 -6.04
C THR A 105 -0.43 18.67 -5.21
N ALA A 106 -1.60 19.00 -5.78
CA ALA A 106 -2.88 18.90 -5.07
C ALA A 106 -3.27 17.45 -4.77
N PHE A 107 -3.08 16.55 -5.74
CA PHE A 107 -3.36 15.12 -5.54
C PHE A 107 -2.36 14.47 -4.59
N VAL A 108 -1.08 14.84 -4.66
CA VAL A 108 -0.06 14.37 -3.71
C VAL A 108 -0.41 14.81 -2.29
N GLN A 109 -0.77 16.08 -2.08
CA GLN A 109 -1.19 16.58 -0.76
C GLN A 109 -2.43 15.85 -0.24
N PHE A 110 -3.44 15.64 -1.10
CA PHE A 110 -4.63 14.87 -0.74
C PHE A 110 -4.26 13.44 -0.31
N GLY A 111 -3.41 12.75 -1.07
CA GLY A 111 -2.97 11.40 -0.72
C GLY A 111 -2.19 11.35 0.60
N VAL A 112 -1.33 12.33 0.87
CA VAL A 112 -0.61 12.45 2.14
C VAL A 112 -1.58 12.65 3.31
N ILE A 113 -2.59 13.50 3.14
CA ILE A 113 -3.63 13.73 4.16
C ILE A 113 -4.37 12.42 4.47
N LEU A 114 -4.73 11.63 3.45
CA LEU A 114 -5.38 10.33 3.65
C LEU A 114 -4.52 9.36 4.45
N VAL A 115 -3.21 9.30 4.18
CA VAL A 115 -2.28 8.46 4.95
C VAL A 115 -2.18 8.93 6.40
N ILE A 116 -2.06 10.25 6.63
CA ILE A 116 -2.00 10.81 7.99
C ILE A 116 -3.29 10.48 8.77
N ILE A 117 -4.45 10.68 8.17
CA ILE A 117 -5.74 10.33 8.79
C ILE A 117 -5.80 8.82 9.07
N GLY A 118 -5.34 7.98 8.13
CA GLY A 118 -5.25 6.54 8.31
C GLY A 118 -4.36 6.15 9.50
N VAL A 119 -3.20 6.79 9.67
CA VAL A 119 -2.29 6.53 10.80
C VAL A 119 -2.94 6.91 12.13
N ILE A 120 -3.57 8.08 12.21
CA ILE A 120 -4.24 8.56 13.43
C ILE A 120 -5.38 7.61 13.81
N LEU A 121 -6.24 7.26 12.85
CA LEU A 121 -7.35 6.33 13.08
C LEU A 121 -6.86 4.92 13.43
N GLY A 122 -5.77 4.46 12.81
CA GLY A 122 -5.17 3.17 13.10
C GLY A 122 -4.73 3.06 14.56
N ARG A 123 -4.08 4.10 15.10
CA ARG A 123 -3.73 4.17 16.53
C ARG A 123 -4.95 4.12 17.43
N SER A 124 -5.99 4.89 17.10
CA SER A 124 -7.24 4.88 17.86
C SER A 124 -8.01 3.56 17.77
N SER A 125 -7.81 2.76 16.72
CA SER A 125 -8.57 1.51 16.49
C SER A 125 -8.11 0.32 17.32
N VAL A 126 -6.89 0.35 17.88
CA VAL A 126 -6.27 -0.78 18.59
C VAL A 126 -6.45 -0.70 20.11
N ASN A 127 -7.12 0.35 20.60
CA ASN A 127 -7.48 0.57 22.01
C ASN A 127 -8.61 -0.35 22.50
#